data_AF-A0A939ADI7-F1
#
_entry.id   AF-A0A939ADI7-F1
#
_cell.length_a   1.000
_cell.length_b   1.000
_cell.length_c   1.000
_cell.angle_alpha   90.00
_cell.angle_beta   90.00
_cell.angle_gamma   90.00
#
_symmetry.space_group_name_H-M   'P 1'
#
loop_
_entity.id
_entity.type
_entity.pdbx_description
1 polymer ?
#
loop_
_entity_poly.entity_id
_entity_poly.type
_entity_poly.pdbx_seq_one_letter_code
_entity_poly.pdbx_strand_id
1 'polypeptide(L)'
;PRCPPLAYGKGCVTCNEFCPTSPKAVKLAPIPGSDLNGPRIDTDACIGCGACEFVCPLPLPAILVMSANESRHPDNRATLSGLRGGRE
;
A
#
# COMPACT_ATOMS: atom_id res chain seq x y z
N PRO A 1 2.43 -9.69 5.44
CA PRO A 1 2.71 -8.27 5.76
C PRO A 1 2.17 -7.89 7.16
N ARG A 2 3.06 -7.60 8.11
CA ARG A 2 2.69 -6.94 9.38
C ARG A 2 3.16 -5.49 9.30
N CYS A 3 2.47 -4.57 9.98
CA CYS A 3 2.82 -3.15 10.05
C CYS A 3 3.13 -2.80 11.51
N PRO A 4 4.02 -1.86 11.85
CA PRO A 4 4.33 -1.54 13.27
C PRO A 4 3.10 -1.21 14.14
N PRO A 5 2.04 -0.55 13.62
CA PRO A 5 0.79 -0.35 14.35
C PRO A 5 0.13 -1.68 14.77
N LEU A 6 0.14 -2.68 13.89
CA LEU A 6 -0.45 -3.99 14.13
C LEU A 6 0.47 -4.91 14.95
N ALA A 7 1.78 -4.81 14.74
CA ALA A 7 2.76 -5.70 15.36
C ALA A 7 3.16 -5.27 16.78
N TYR A 8 3.24 -3.96 17.02
CA TYR A 8 3.83 -3.39 18.23
C TYR A 8 2.99 -2.29 18.87
N GLY A 9 1.81 -1.96 18.33
CA GLY A 9 1.00 -0.85 18.83
C GLY A 9 1.68 0.52 18.72
N LYS A 10 2.58 0.69 17.75
CA LYS A 10 3.30 1.96 17.52
C LYS A 10 2.90 2.55 16.16
N GLY A 11 2.55 3.83 16.15
CA GLY A 11 2.26 4.56 14.91
C GLY A 11 3.45 4.54 13.93
N CYS A 12 3.16 4.42 12.64
CA CYS A 12 4.17 4.45 11.58
C CYS A 12 3.62 5.16 10.35
N VAL A 13 4.42 6.07 9.79
CA VAL A 13 4.04 6.89 8.62
C VAL A 13 5.00 6.73 7.44
N THR A 14 6.03 5.89 7.59
CA THR A 14 7.19 5.83 6.69
C THR A 14 6.80 5.57 5.23
N CYS A 15 5.91 4.62 4.97
CA CYS A 15 5.47 4.32 3.60
C CYS A 15 4.69 5.48 2.94
N ASN A 16 3.95 6.27 3.71
CA ASN A 16 3.27 7.49 3.25
C ASN A 16 4.31 8.56 2.90
N GLU A 17 5.25 8.84 3.81
CA GLU A 17 6.27 9.89 3.62
C GLU A 17 7.12 9.67 2.37
N PHE A 18 7.56 8.43 2.15
CA PHE A 18 8.42 8.09 1.01
C PHE A 18 7.67 7.80 -0.29
N CYS A 19 6.33 7.79 -0.29
CA CYS A 19 5.58 7.67 -1.53
C CYS A 19 5.86 8.91 -2.43
N PRO A 20 6.43 8.72 -3.63
CA PRO A 20 6.91 9.82 -4.47
C PRO A 20 5.82 10.47 -5.32
N THR A 21 4.61 9.90 -5.34
CA THR A 21 3.52 10.42 -6.17
C THR A 21 2.87 11.64 -5.54
N SER A 22 2.32 12.53 -6.38
CA SER A 22 1.52 13.67 -5.95
C SER A 22 0.21 13.69 -6.75
N PRO A 23 -0.95 13.38 -6.12
CA PRO A 23 -1.14 13.00 -4.72
C PRO A 23 -0.45 11.69 -4.30
N LYS A 24 -0.19 11.53 -3.00
CA LYS A 24 0.41 10.29 -2.45
C LYS A 24 -0.52 9.10 -2.66
N ALA A 25 -0.01 8.05 -3.31
CA ALA A 25 -0.73 6.81 -3.56
C ALA A 25 -0.87 5.97 -2.27
N VAL A 26 0.09 6.06 -1.36
CA VAL A 26 -0.02 5.48 -0.02
C VAL A 26 -0.59 6.53 0.92
N LYS A 27 -1.77 6.26 1.48
CA LYS A 27 -2.47 7.10 2.46
C LYS A 27 -2.49 6.39 3.81
N LEU A 28 -2.70 7.14 4.90
CA LEU A 28 -2.93 6.57 6.23
C LEU A 28 -4.43 6.54 6.54
N ALA A 29 -4.93 5.39 6.97
CA ALA A 29 -6.33 5.19 7.32
C ALA A 29 -6.46 4.43 8.66
N PRO A 30 -7.55 4.63 9.42
CA PRO A 30 -7.78 3.94 10.68
C PRO A 30 -7.74 2.41 10.53
N ILE A 31 -7.10 1.75 11.49
CA ILE A 31 -7.11 0.28 11.60
C ILE A 31 -8.31 -0.12 12.46
N PRO A 32 -9.21 -1.01 11.98
CA PRO A 32 -10.34 -1.49 12.77
C PRO A 32 -9.88 -2.11 14.11
N GLY A 33 -10.46 -1.63 15.21
CA GLY A 33 -10.12 -2.11 16.55
C GLY A 33 -8.80 -1.54 17.13
N SER A 34 -8.27 -0.46 16.55
CA SER A 34 -7.07 0.22 17.03
C SER A 34 -7.23 1.74 16.93
N ASP A 35 -6.59 2.48 17.84
CA ASP A 35 -6.46 3.95 17.77
C ASP A 35 -5.35 4.40 16.79
N LEU A 36 -4.78 3.47 16.02
CA LEU A 36 -3.67 3.73 15.10
C LEU A 36 -4.12 3.67 13.64
N ASN A 37 -3.36 4.37 12.80
CA ASN A 37 -3.53 4.33 11.36
C ASN A 37 -2.56 3.34 10.72
N GLY A 38 -3.00 2.71 9.63
CA GLY A 38 -2.22 1.83 8.77
C GLY A 38 -2.25 2.31 7.31
N PRO A 39 -1.37 1.75 6.46
CA PRO A 39 -1.33 2.13 5.06
C PRO A 39 -2.56 1.64 4.29
N ARG A 40 -3.11 2.52 3.45
CA ARG A 40 -4.09 2.21 2.41
C ARG A 40 -3.56 2.68 1.06
N ILE A 41 -3.60 1.82 0.06
CA ILE A 41 -3.02 2.10 -1.26
C ILE A 41 -4.14 2.49 -2.22
N ASP A 42 -3.95 3.61 -2.89
CA ASP A 42 -4.68 4.02 -4.08
C ASP A 42 -3.98 3.41 -5.29
N THR A 43 -4.55 2.34 -5.85
CA THR A 43 -3.91 1.56 -6.91
C THR A 43 -3.82 2.31 -8.23
N ASP A 44 -4.72 3.27 -8.47
CA ASP A 44 -4.75 4.04 -9.71
C ASP A 44 -3.66 5.13 -9.71
N ALA A 45 -3.31 5.65 -8.53
CA ALA A 45 -2.20 6.58 -8.36
C ALA A 45 -0.83 5.88 -8.18
N CYS A 46 -0.82 4.60 -7.82
CA CYS A 46 0.41 3.87 -7.53
C CYS A 46 1.20 3.53 -8.82
N ILE A 47 2.45 4.01 -8.89
CA ILE A 47 3.34 3.77 -10.04
C ILE A 47 4.23 2.53 -9.91
N GLY A 48 4.06 1.72 -8.86
CA GLY A 48 4.83 0.49 -8.65
C GLY A 48 6.34 0.70 -8.40
N CYS A 49 6.76 1.84 -7.84
CA CYS A 49 8.17 2.18 -7.64
C CYS A 49 8.90 1.37 -6.55
N GLY A 50 8.18 0.67 -5.66
CA GLY A 50 8.79 -0.13 -4.58
C GLY A 50 9.34 0.68 -3.39
N ALA A 51 9.29 2.01 -3.40
CA ALA A 51 9.86 2.83 -2.34
C ALA A 51 9.31 2.45 -0.95
N CYS A 52 7.99 2.28 -0.84
CA CYS A 52 7.31 1.91 0.42
C CYS A 52 7.71 0.52 0.95
N GLU A 53 8.07 -0.40 0.07
CA GLU A 53 8.57 -1.73 0.43
C GLU A 53 10.00 -1.62 0.97
N PHE A 54 10.86 -0.90 0.25
CA PHE A 54 12.27 -0.71 0.59
C PHE A 54 12.49 0.01 1.92
N VAL A 55 11.72 1.08 2.19
CA VAL A 55 11.89 1.87 3.43
C VAL A 55 11.19 1.27 4.64
N CYS A 56 10.50 0.14 4.50
CA CYS A 56 9.76 -0.45 5.60
C CYS A 56 10.74 -0.96 6.67
N PRO A 57 10.60 -0.56 7.95
CA PRO A 57 11.55 -0.95 8.99
C PRO A 57 11.37 -2.40 9.48
N LEU A 58 10.41 -3.15 8.91
CA LEU A 58 10.12 -4.51 9.31
C LEU A 58 10.82 -5.53 8.39
N PRO A 59 11.22 -6.71 8.92
CA PRO A 59 11.80 -7.77 8.09
C PRO A 59 10.86 -8.26 6.99
N LEU A 60 9.56 -8.26 7.26
CA LEU A 60 8.51 -8.47 6.26
C LEU A 60 7.74 -7.17 6.10
N PRO A 61 7.83 -6.51 4.93
CA PRO A 61 7.26 -5.19 4.74
C PRO A 61 5.73 -5.22 4.81
N ALA A 62 5.14 -4.10 5.22
CA ALA A 62 3.69 -3.95 5.32
C ALA A 62 3.00 -3.89 3.94
N ILE A 63 3.73 -3.42 2.93
CA ILE A 63 3.30 -3.31 1.53
C ILE A 63 4.26 -4.14 0.68
N LEU A 64 3.72 -4.90 -0.26
CA LEU A 64 4.47 -5.64 -1.27
C LEU A 64 4.07 -5.10 -2.64
N VAL A 65 5.05 -4.79 -3.48
CA VAL A 65 4.82 -4.33 -4.84
C VAL A 65 5.01 -5.51 -5.79
N MET A 66 4.00 -5.77 -6.63
CA MET A 66 4.02 -6.84 -7.62
C MET A 66 3.65 -6.28 -8.99
N SER A 67 4.04 -6.99 -10.05
CA SER A 67 3.59 -6.68 -11.41
C SER A 67 2.15 -7.12 -11.66
N ALA A 68 1.45 -7.75 -10.72
CA ALA A 68 0.05 -8.09 -10.92
C ALA A 68 -0.79 -6.79 -11.01
N ASN A 69 -1.61 -6.67 -12.05
CA ASN A 69 -2.48 -5.53 -12.35
C ASN A 69 -1.75 -4.22 -12.73
N GLU A 70 -0.57 -4.30 -13.32
CA GLU A 70 0.10 -3.13 -13.91
C GLU A 70 -0.40 -2.83 -15.34
N SER A 71 -0.09 -1.62 -15.84
CA SER A 71 -0.57 -1.11 -17.14
C SER A 71 0.45 -1.13 -18.30
N ARG A 72 1.73 -1.39 -18.03
CA ARG A 72 2.82 -1.50 -19.04
C ARG A 72 2.79 -2.83 -19.82
N HIS A 73 2.21 -3.91 -19.29
CA HIS A 73 2.14 -5.22 -19.96
C HIS A 73 0.71 -5.78 -19.99
N PRO A 74 0.15 -6.07 -21.19
CA PRO A 74 -1.26 -6.45 -21.34
C PRO A 74 -1.61 -7.79 -20.68
N ASP A 75 -0.64 -8.69 -20.48
CA ASP A 75 -0.87 -9.99 -19.84
C ASP A 75 -0.83 -9.92 -18.31
N ASN A 76 -0.34 -8.82 -17.73
CA ASN A 76 -0.21 -8.67 -16.29
C ASN A 76 -1.50 -8.18 -15.63
N ARG A 77 -2.67 -8.59 -16.13
CA ARG A 77 -3.98 -8.18 -15.59
C ARG A 77 -4.34 -9.07 -14.40
N ALA A 78 -4.73 -8.47 -13.27
CA ALA A 78 -5.31 -9.27 -12.20
C ALA A 78 -6.63 -9.87 -12.68
N THR A 79 -6.68 -11.20 -12.74
CA THR A 79 -7.84 -11.98 -13.20
C THR A 79 -8.93 -12.13 -12.13
N LEU A 80 -8.75 -11.51 -10.96
CA LEU A 80 -9.75 -11.49 -9.89
C LEU A 80 -11.02 -10.76 -10.37
N SER A 81 -12.05 -11.53 -10.70
CA SER A 81 -13.28 -11.07 -11.37
C SER A 81 -14.19 -10.14 -10.54
N GLY A 82 -13.70 -9.56 -9.43
CA GLY A 82 -14.53 -8.85 -8.44
C GLY A 82 -13.97 -7.56 -7.84
N LEU A 83 -12.83 -7.03 -8.31
CA LEU A 83 -12.21 -5.81 -7.74
C LEU A 83 -12.12 -4.64 -8.74
N ARG A 84 -13.11 -4.48 -9.63
CA ARG A 84 -13.29 -3.18 -10.29
C ARG A 84 -13.71 -2.20 -9.20
N GLY A 85 -12.85 -1.24 -8.91
CA GLY A 85 -13.00 -0.27 -7.83
C GLY A 85 -14.43 0.25 -7.67
N GLY A 86 -14.96 0.07 -6.46
CA GLY A 86 -16.12 0.80 -6.00
C GLY A 86 -15.80 2.29 -6.02
N ARG A 87 -16.35 2.98 -7.01
CA ARG A 87 -16.55 4.42 -7.01
C ARG A 87 -17.94 4.66 -6.45
N GLU A 88 -18.02 4.95 -5.16
CA GLU A 88 -19.13 5.66 -4.49
C GLU A 88 -18.54 6.53 -3.38
#